data_AF-A0A2H0P5Y3-F1
#
_entry.id   AF-A0A2H0P5Y3-F1
#
_cell.length_a   1.000
_cell.length_b   1.000
_cell.length_c   1.000
_cell.angle_alpha   90.00
_cell.angle_beta   90.00
_cell.angle_gamma   90.00
#
_symmetry.space_group_name_H-M   'P 1'
#
loop_
_entity.id
_entity.type
_entity.pdbx_description
1 polymer ?
#
loop_
_entity_poly.entity_id
_entity_poly.type
_entity_poly.pdbx_seq_one_letter_code
_entity_poly.pdbx_strand_id
1 'polypeptide(L)'
;MEEKYIMSEQDVLHNKTARKMMYGSLLMAIMVFFAMLFYSHLYYGVYSLESLATAVFGTADVMLGMSFAMSGLAYYFDFLDHRVAYRKYMGLTGYFLALLYSAMLVRLYPETYFYGFFDNLLTPDFIFGGLAMLIFTGMAIISNNTMMLKLGPH
;
A
#
# COMPACT_ATOMS: atom_id res chain seq x y z
N MET A 1 30.71 -15.51 21.82
CA MET A 1 29.73 -16.47 21.29
C MET A 1 28.31 -16.17 21.75
N GLU A 2 28.10 -15.68 22.98
CA GLU A 2 26.77 -15.27 23.48
C GLU A 2 26.14 -14.10 22.70
N GLU A 3 26.94 -13.10 22.30
CA GLU A 3 26.44 -11.93 21.56
C GLU A 3 25.79 -12.28 20.21
N LYS A 4 26.33 -13.28 19.49
CA LYS A 4 25.71 -13.80 18.25
C LYS A 4 24.39 -14.54 18.51
N TYR A 5 24.26 -15.17 19.68
CA TYR A 5 23.06 -15.93 20.04
C TYR A 5 21.91 -14.98 20.43
N ILE A 6 22.23 -13.92 21.18
CA ILE A 6 21.26 -12.88 21.56
C ILE A 6 20.76 -12.12 20.31
N MET A 7 21.65 -11.85 19.35
CA MET A 7 21.30 -11.20 18.08
C MET A 7 20.36 -12.07 17.23
N SER A 8 20.62 -13.38 17.16
CA SER A 8 19.75 -14.36 16.49
C SER A 8 18.34 -14.40 17.07
N GLU A 9 18.19 -14.32 18.40
CA GLU A 9 16.88 -14.41 19.05
C GLU A 9 16.02 -13.15 18.87
N GLN A 10 16.64 -11.97 18.92
CA GLN A 10 15.98 -10.69 18.63
C GLN A 10 15.47 -10.60 17.18
N ASP A 11 16.26 -11.07 16.22
CA ASP A 11 15.87 -11.11 14.81
C ASP A 11 14.64 -12.01 14.57
N VAL A 12 14.58 -13.15 15.26
CA VAL A 12 13.44 -14.08 15.17
C VAL A 12 12.17 -13.46 15.75
N LEU A 13 12.26 -12.79 16.91
CA LEU A 13 11.14 -12.09 17.55
C LEU A 13 10.64 -10.91 16.72
N HIS A 14 11.56 -10.12 16.15
CA HIS A 14 11.24 -9.02 15.25
C HIS A 14 10.49 -9.52 14.00
N ASN A 15 10.99 -10.57 13.36
CA ASN A 15 10.36 -11.16 12.17
C ASN A 15 8.96 -11.73 12.47
N LYS A 16 8.77 -12.35 13.63
CA LYS A 16 7.45 -12.86 14.06
C LYS A 16 6.44 -11.71 14.25
N THR A 17 6.87 -10.60 14.83
CA THR A 17 6.03 -9.42 15.06
C THR A 17 5.68 -8.71 13.75
N ALA A 18 6.67 -8.53 12.87
CA ALA A 18 6.51 -7.99 11.53
C ALA A 18 5.48 -8.77 10.70
N ARG A 19 5.56 -10.10 10.71
CA ARG A 19 4.57 -10.96 10.04
C ARG A 19 3.17 -10.76 10.60
N LYS A 20 3.01 -10.72 11.92
CA LYS A 20 1.70 -10.49 12.56
C LYS A 20 1.09 -9.15 12.11
N MET A 21 1.89 -8.09 12.04
CA MET A 21 1.44 -6.77 11.59
C MET A 21 1.07 -6.75 10.10
N MET A 22 1.84 -7.45 9.26
CA MET A 22 1.54 -7.63 7.84
C MET A 22 0.22 -8.39 7.64
N TYR A 23 0.01 -9.49 8.36
CA TYR A 23 -1.27 -10.23 8.30
C TYR A 23 -2.45 -9.39 8.76
N GLY A 24 -2.29 -8.59 9.81
CA GLY A 24 -3.34 -7.65 10.26
C GLY A 24 -3.68 -6.61 9.18
N SER A 25 -2.66 -6.07 8.50
CA SER A 25 -2.86 -5.10 7.42
C SER A 25 -3.51 -5.73 6.19
N LEU A 26 -3.13 -6.96 5.83
CA LEU A 26 -3.77 -7.73 4.77
C LEU A 26 -5.22 -8.06 5.08
N LEU A 27 -5.52 -8.46 6.31
CA LEU A 27 -6.89 -8.73 6.75
C LEU A 27 -7.75 -7.47 6.66
N MET A 28 -7.22 -6.32 7.08
CA MET A 28 -7.89 -5.02 6.90
C MET A 28 -8.13 -4.70 5.41
N ALA A 29 -7.12 -4.91 4.55
CA ALA A 29 -7.27 -4.71 3.12
C ALA A 29 -8.34 -5.62 2.51
N ILE A 30 -8.43 -6.89 2.93
CA ILE A 30 -9.48 -7.82 2.48
C ILE A 30 -10.86 -7.31 2.91
N MET A 31 -11.02 -6.88 4.16
CA MET A 31 -12.30 -6.33 4.63
C MET A 31 -12.72 -5.09 3.83
N VAL A 32 -11.79 -4.15 3.62
CA VAL A 32 -12.05 -2.95 2.81
C VAL A 32 -12.34 -3.31 1.36
N PHE A 33 -11.65 -4.30 0.80
CA PHE A 33 -11.89 -4.78 -0.56
C PHE A 33 -13.30 -5.33 -0.74
N PHE A 34 -13.78 -6.17 0.17
CA PHE A 34 -15.16 -6.65 0.11
C PHE A 34 -16.17 -5.51 0.30
N ALA A 35 -15.89 -4.54 1.17
CA ALA A 35 -16.73 -3.36 1.32
C ALA A 35 -16.79 -2.53 0.02
N MET A 36 -15.65 -2.31 -0.63
CA MET A 36 -15.57 -1.59 -1.91
C MET A 36 -16.21 -2.38 -3.06
N LEU A 37 -16.07 -3.71 -3.08
CA LEU A 37 -16.70 -4.57 -4.06
C LEU A 37 -18.23 -4.53 -3.93
N PHE A 38 -18.73 -4.58 -2.70
CA PHE A 38 -20.16 -4.44 -2.42
C PHE A 38 -20.68 -3.06 -2.82
N TYR A 39 -19.95 -1.99 -2.49
CA TYR A 39 -20.28 -0.63 -2.93
C TYR A 39 -20.33 -0.51 -4.46
N SER A 40 -19.31 -1.04 -5.15
CA SER A 40 -19.25 -1.06 -6.62
C SER A 40 -20.42 -1.84 -7.23
N HIS A 41 -20.80 -2.96 -6.64
CA HIS A 41 -21.97 -3.73 -7.07
C HIS A 41 -23.28 -2.95 -6.93
N LEU A 42 -23.47 -2.21 -5.83
CA LEU A 42 -24.65 -1.37 -5.66
C LEU A 42 -24.73 -0.23 -6.70
N TYR A 43 -23.59 0.30 -7.12
CA TYR A 43 -23.52 1.42 -8.06
C TYR A 43 -23.68 0.99 -9.52
N TYR A 44 -22.98 -0.06 -9.95
CA TYR A 44 -22.97 -0.52 -11.35
C TYR A 44 -23.94 -1.67 -11.64
N GLY A 45 -24.42 -2.39 -10.63
CA GLY A 45 -25.38 -3.50 -10.77
C GLY A 45 -24.83 -4.80 -11.38
N VAL A 46 -23.59 -4.81 -11.87
CA VAL A 46 -22.95 -5.96 -12.54
C VAL A 46 -21.54 -6.16 -11.99
N TYR A 47 -21.11 -7.43 -11.86
CA TYR A 47 -19.71 -7.76 -11.58
C TYR A 47 -18.93 -7.85 -12.90
N SER A 48 -18.21 -6.78 -13.24
CA SER A 48 -17.31 -6.74 -14.39
C SER A 48 -15.85 -6.58 -13.92
N LEU A 49 -14.91 -6.64 -14.87
CA LEU A 49 -13.50 -6.36 -14.60
C LEU A 49 -13.30 -4.92 -14.11
N GLU A 50 -14.11 -3.98 -14.59
CA GLU A 50 -14.12 -2.59 -14.13
C GLU A 50 -14.51 -2.53 -12.65
N SER A 51 -15.57 -3.23 -12.24
CA SER A 51 -16.03 -3.27 -10.85
C SER A 51 -14.92 -3.75 -9.90
N LEU A 52 -14.17 -4.78 -10.34
CA LEU A 52 -13.04 -5.32 -9.60
C LEU A 52 -11.88 -4.31 -9.52
N ALA A 53 -11.56 -3.65 -10.63
CA ALA A 53 -10.50 -2.64 -10.67
C ALA A 53 -10.85 -1.43 -9.77
N THR A 54 -12.10 -0.98 -9.78
CA THR A 54 -12.59 0.06 -8.87
C THR A 54 -12.46 -0.37 -7.41
N ALA A 55 -12.77 -1.63 -7.09
CA ALA A 55 -12.61 -2.14 -5.73
C ALA A 55 -11.14 -2.21 -5.30
N VAL A 56 -10.23 -2.65 -6.17
CA VAL A 56 -8.78 -2.64 -5.91
C VAL A 56 -8.27 -1.22 -5.70
N PHE A 57 -8.62 -0.29 -6.59
CA PHE A 57 -8.27 1.13 -6.49
C PHE A 57 -8.75 1.74 -5.17
N GLY A 58 -10.04 1.60 -4.85
CA GLY A 58 -10.61 2.13 -3.62
C GLY A 58 -9.98 1.53 -2.36
N THR A 59 -9.61 0.25 -2.40
CA THR A 59 -8.88 -0.39 -1.30
C THR A 59 -7.47 0.18 -1.16
N ALA A 60 -6.75 0.35 -2.26
CA ALA A 60 -5.41 0.94 -2.27
C ALA A 60 -5.43 2.35 -1.67
N ASP A 61 -6.37 3.18 -2.11
CA ASP A 61 -6.55 4.56 -1.66
C ASP A 61 -6.83 4.63 -0.15
N VAL A 62 -7.78 3.81 0.34
CA VAL A 62 -8.12 3.75 1.77
C VAL A 62 -6.94 3.25 2.62
N MET A 63 -6.18 2.24 2.17
CA MET A 63 -4.99 1.76 2.87
C MET A 63 -3.89 2.82 2.96
N LEU A 64 -3.63 3.51 1.84
CA LEU A 64 -2.63 4.58 1.79
C LEU A 64 -3.06 5.77 2.65
N GLY A 65 -4.31 6.21 2.53
CA GLY A 65 -4.89 7.29 3.32
C GLY A 65 -4.83 7.00 4.82
N MET A 66 -5.21 5.79 5.24
CA MET A 66 -5.07 5.36 6.64
C MET A 66 -3.62 5.37 7.12
N SER A 67 -2.66 4.98 6.27
CA SER A 67 -1.25 5.01 6.62
C SER A 67 -0.77 6.44 6.93
N PHE A 68 -1.18 7.43 6.15
CA PHE A 68 -0.84 8.83 6.43
C PHE A 68 -1.59 9.36 7.65
N ALA A 69 -2.89 9.07 7.75
CA ALA A 69 -3.74 9.53 8.86
C ALA A 69 -3.25 9.03 10.23
N MET A 70 -2.76 7.78 10.33
CA MET A 70 -2.22 7.25 11.59
C MET A 70 -1.04 8.06 12.13
N SER A 71 -0.25 8.70 11.26
CA SER A 71 0.87 9.55 11.70
C SER A 71 0.38 10.80 12.42
N GLY A 72 -0.66 11.44 11.87
CA GLY A 72 -1.27 12.62 12.48
C GLY A 72 -2.02 12.25 13.77
N LEU A 73 -2.78 11.15 13.76
CA LEU A 73 -3.57 10.74 14.92
C LEU A 73 -2.70 10.29 16.11
N ALA A 74 -1.59 9.59 15.86
CA ALA A 74 -0.67 9.20 16.95
C ALA A 74 -0.02 10.40 17.66
N TYR A 75 0.12 11.54 16.97
CA TYR A 75 0.64 12.76 17.60
C TYR A 75 -0.33 13.34 18.64
N TYR A 76 -1.64 13.29 18.40
CA TYR A 76 -2.65 13.87 19.29
C TYR A 76 -3.20 12.86 20.30
N PHE A 77 -3.11 11.57 20.02
CA PHE A 77 -3.75 10.52 20.81
C PHE A 77 -2.75 9.44 21.24
N ASP A 78 -2.45 9.44 22.54
CA ASP A 78 -1.51 8.49 23.18
C ASP A 78 -1.97 7.02 23.03
N PHE A 79 -3.29 6.79 22.93
CA PHE A 79 -3.83 5.45 22.68
C PHE A 79 -3.50 4.91 21.28
N LEU A 80 -3.04 5.72 20.33
CA LEU A 80 -2.69 5.26 18.98
C LEU A 80 -1.19 4.99 18.80
N ASP A 81 -0.36 5.38 19.77
CA ASP A 81 1.10 5.27 19.66
C ASP A 81 1.55 3.80 19.50
N HIS A 82 0.88 2.87 20.21
CA HIS A 82 1.13 1.43 20.08
C HIS A 82 0.76 0.85 18.70
N ARG A 83 0.03 1.58 17.85
CA ARG A 83 -0.39 1.14 16.51
C ARG A 83 0.41 1.78 15.37
N VAL A 84 1.33 2.69 15.68
CA VAL A 84 2.17 3.36 14.67
C VAL A 84 2.97 2.36 13.84
N ALA A 85 3.34 1.21 14.41
CA ALA A 85 4.05 0.15 13.69
C ALA A 85 3.25 -0.43 12.50
N TYR A 86 1.91 -0.39 12.53
CA TYR A 86 1.05 -0.85 11.42
C TYR A 86 1.11 0.09 10.21
N ARG A 87 1.51 1.35 10.39
CA ARG A 87 1.61 2.36 9.31
C ARG A 87 2.45 1.86 8.13
N LYS A 88 3.61 1.28 8.43
CA LYS A 88 4.54 0.75 7.42
C LYS A 88 3.86 -0.31 6.55
N TYR A 89 3.14 -1.24 7.18
CA TYR A 89 2.52 -2.37 6.50
C TYR A 89 1.26 -1.96 5.75
N MET A 90 0.42 -1.08 6.30
CA MET A 90 -0.75 -0.55 5.60
C MET A 90 -0.35 0.25 4.35
N GLY A 91 0.67 1.11 4.46
CA GLY A 91 1.18 1.87 3.31
C GLY A 91 1.77 0.94 2.24
N LEU A 92 2.51 -0.09 2.64
CA LEU A 92 3.08 -1.06 1.69
C LEU A 92 2.01 -1.92 1.01
N THR A 93 0.99 -2.38 1.75
CA THR A 93 -0.16 -3.10 1.18
C THR A 93 -0.93 -2.21 0.20
N GLY A 94 -1.21 -0.96 0.56
CA GLY A 94 -1.86 0.00 -0.33
C GLY A 94 -1.05 0.26 -1.62
N TYR A 95 0.27 0.41 -1.50
CA TYR A 95 1.15 0.55 -2.67
C TYR A 95 1.11 -0.65 -3.61
N PHE A 96 1.15 -1.88 -3.10
CA PHE A 96 1.07 -3.07 -3.97
C PHE A 96 -0.31 -3.21 -4.65
N LEU A 97 -1.39 -2.80 -3.98
CA LEU A 97 -2.71 -2.75 -4.60
C LEU A 97 -2.79 -1.65 -5.66
N ALA A 98 -2.15 -0.49 -5.45
CA ALA A 98 -2.06 0.56 -6.46
C ALA A 98 -1.27 0.08 -7.70
N LEU A 99 -0.15 -0.63 -7.51
CA LEU A 99 0.59 -1.28 -8.60
C LEU A 99 -0.28 -2.29 -9.36
N LEU A 100 -1.03 -3.12 -8.64
CA LEU A 100 -1.96 -4.08 -9.25
C LEU A 100 -3.00 -3.35 -10.09
N TYR A 101 -3.60 -2.28 -9.57
CA TYR A 101 -4.55 -1.45 -10.30
C TYR A 101 -3.92 -0.82 -11.55
N SER A 102 -2.70 -0.27 -11.47
CA SER A 102 -1.98 0.25 -12.63
C SER A 102 -1.76 -0.82 -13.71
N ALA A 103 -1.47 -2.06 -13.32
CA ALA A 103 -1.37 -3.18 -14.26
C ALA A 103 -2.74 -3.54 -14.88
N MET A 104 -3.82 -3.46 -14.10
CA MET A 104 -5.18 -3.69 -14.61
C MET A 104 -5.60 -2.64 -15.64
N LEU A 105 -5.19 -1.38 -15.49
CA LEU A 105 -5.48 -0.31 -16.44
C LEU A 105 -4.99 -0.62 -17.86
N VAL A 106 -3.82 -1.26 -17.99
CA VAL A 106 -3.29 -1.69 -19.31
C VAL A 106 -4.24 -2.64 -20.02
N ARG A 107 -4.96 -3.49 -19.27
CA ARG A 107 -5.93 -4.44 -19.83
C ARG A 107 -7.31 -3.85 -20.06
N LEU A 108 -7.72 -2.90 -19.22
CA LEU A 108 -9.02 -2.22 -19.27
C LEU A 108 -9.10 -1.18 -20.38
N TYR A 109 -8.05 -0.37 -20.53
CA TYR A 109 -7.98 0.72 -21.51
C TYR A 109 -6.69 0.62 -22.36
N PRO A 110 -6.54 -0.46 -23.16
CA PRO A 110 -5.33 -0.70 -23.94
C PRO A 110 -5.05 0.39 -24.98
N GLU A 111 -6.08 1.05 -25.50
CA GLU A 111 -5.95 2.20 -26.40
C GLU A 111 -5.22 3.37 -25.74
N THR A 112 -5.41 3.56 -24.43
CA THR A 112 -4.81 4.67 -23.68
C THR A 112 -3.44 4.28 -23.11
N TYR A 113 -3.34 3.11 -22.48
CA TYR A 113 -2.15 2.72 -21.70
C TYR A 113 -1.18 1.78 -22.42
N PHE A 114 -1.57 1.19 -23.57
CA PHE A 114 -0.70 0.29 -24.32
C PHE A 114 -0.32 0.88 -25.68
N TYR A 115 -1.27 1.03 -26.60
CA TYR A 115 -0.98 1.52 -27.95
C TYR A 115 -0.80 3.04 -27.99
N GLY A 116 -1.63 3.80 -27.27
CA GLY A 116 -1.55 5.26 -27.16
C GLY A 116 -0.65 5.76 -26.02
N PHE A 117 0.23 4.91 -25.48
CA PHE A 117 1.04 5.25 -24.30
C PHE A 117 1.82 6.55 -24.49
N PHE A 118 2.54 6.70 -25.61
CA PHE A 118 3.37 7.88 -25.88
C PHE A 118 2.55 9.14 -26.16
N ASP A 119 1.37 8.99 -26.76
CA ASP A 119 0.47 10.10 -27.06
C ASP A 119 -0.20 10.65 -25.79
N ASN A 120 -0.39 9.80 -24.79
CA ASN A 120 -1.06 10.16 -23.54
C ASN A 120 -0.09 10.53 -22.40
N LEU A 121 1.23 10.55 -22.63
CA LEU A 121 2.23 10.84 -21.58
C LEU A 121 2.03 12.19 -20.87
N LEU A 122 1.50 13.19 -21.57
CA LEU A 122 1.25 14.52 -21.03
C LEU A 122 -0.19 14.73 -20.54
N THR A 123 -1.00 13.68 -20.50
CA THR A 123 -2.35 13.76 -19.91
C THR A 123 -2.25 13.86 -18.39
N PRO A 124 -3.20 14.55 -17.73
CA PRO A 124 -3.22 14.69 -16.28
C PRO A 124 -3.13 13.35 -15.55
N ASP A 125 -3.83 12.32 -16.04
CA ASP A 125 -3.88 11.00 -15.40
C ASP A 125 -2.49 10.33 -15.37
N PHE A 126 -1.73 10.45 -16.46
CA PHE A 126 -0.37 9.93 -16.53
C PHE A 126 0.60 10.71 -15.65
N ILE A 127 0.51 12.03 -15.64
CA ILE A 127 1.41 12.88 -14.85
C ILE A 127 1.16 12.66 -13.36
N PHE A 128 -0.08 12.77 -12.90
CA PHE A 128 -0.42 12.62 -11.49
C PHE A 128 -0.29 11.18 -11.01
N GLY A 129 -0.78 10.22 -11.80
CA GLY A 129 -0.64 8.80 -11.49
C GLY A 129 0.83 8.37 -11.47
N GLY A 130 1.61 8.76 -12.48
CA GLY A 130 3.03 8.45 -12.57
C GLY A 130 3.84 9.08 -11.43
N LEU A 131 3.59 10.35 -11.11
CA LEU A 131 4.26 11.04 -10.01
C LEU A 131 3.90 10.40 -8.65
N ALA A 132 2.63 10.09 -8.41
CA ALA A 132 2.19 9.41 -7.20
C ALA A 132 2.87 8.04 -7.05
N MET A 133 2.90 7.25 -8.12
CA MET A 133 3.56 5.94 -8.12
C MET A 133 5.07 6.06 -7.90
N LEU A 134 5.73 7.07 -8.46
CA LEU A 134 7.15 7.33 -8.20
C LEU A 134 7.41 7.62 -6.72
N ILE A 135 6.60 8.49 -6.11
CA ILE A 135 6.70 8.82 -4.68
C ILE A 135 6.46 7.58 -3.82
N PHE A 136 5.41 6.80 -4.11
CA PHE A 136 5.10 5.58 -3.37
C PHE A 136 6.17 4.51 -3.54
N THR A 137 6.77 4.39 -4.73
CA THR A 137 7.92 3.51 -4.98
C THR A 137 9.12 3.91 -4.13
N GLY A 138 9.44 5.21 -4.07
CA GLY A 138 10.51 5.73 -3.22
C GLY A 138 10.29 5.38 -1.74
N MET A 139 9.06 5.59 -1.22
CA MET A 139 8.70 5.22 0.14
C MET A 139 8.78 3.70 0.40
N ALA A 140 8.35 2.88 -0.57
CA ALA A 140 8.45 1.42 -0.47
C ALA A 140 9.91 0.94 -0.43
N ILE A 141 10.80 1.56 -1.21
CA ILE A 141 12.25 1.25 -1.19
C ILE A 141 12.87 1.61 0.17
N ILE A 142 12.57 2.81 0.70
CA ILE A 142 13.09 3.27 1.99
C ILE A 142 12.58 2.41 3.14
N SER A 143 11.38 1.85 3.01
CA SER A 143 10.76 0.95 3.99
C SER A 143 11.57 -0.35 4.23
N ASN A 144 12.55 -0.68 3.39
CA ASN A 144 13.42 -1.83 3.60
C ASN A 144 14.35 -1.64 4.82
N ASN A 145 14.49 -2.67 5.65
CA ASN A 145 15.30 -2.63 6.89
C ASN A 145 16.75 -2.22 6.62
N THR A 146 17.34 -2.67 5.51
CA THR A 146 18.71 -2.27 5.13
C THR A 146 18.83 -0.77 4.84
N MET A 147 17.81 -0.17 4.21
CA MET A 147 17.81 1.27 3.92
C MET A 147 17.51 2.08 5.19
N MET A 148 16.60 1.60 6.04
CA MET A 148 16.32 2.22 7.33
C MET A 148 17.57 2.30 8.22
N LEU A 149 18.39 1.24 8.27
CA LEU A 149 19.63 1.23 9.05
C LEU A 149 20.72 2.15 8.48
N LYS A 150 20.73 2.39 7.17
CA LYS A 150 21.70 3.29 6.52
C LYS A 150 21.33 4.77 6.65
N LEU A 151 20.04 5.07 6.73
CA LEU A 151 19.52 6.44 6.77
C LEU A 151 19.18 6.91 8.19
N GLY A 152 19.04 5.98 9.14
CA GLY A 152 18.75 6.30 10.54
C GLY A 152 19.96 6.88 11.28
N PRO A 153 19.74 7.69 12.32
CA PRO A 153 20.82 8.14 13.20
C PRO A 153 21.47 6.93 13.89
N HIS A 154 22.81 6.91 13.87
CA HIS A 154 23.64 5.96 14.62
C HIS A 154 23.57 6.22 16.12
#